data_AF-A0A9P6ZF01-F1
#
_entry.id   AF-A0A9P6ZF01-F1
#
_cell.length_a   1.000
_cell.length_b   1.000
_cell.length_c   1.000
_cell.angle_alpha   90.00
_cell.angle_beta   90.00
_cell.angle_gamma   90.00
#
_symmetry.space_group_name_H-M   'P 1'
#
loop_
_entity.id
_entity.type
_entity.pdbx_description
1 polymer ?
#
loop_
_entity_poly.entity_id
_entity_poly.type
_entity_poly.pdbx_seq_one_letter_code
_entity_poly.pdbx_strand_id
1 'polypeptide(L)'
;MMKEEPQDGDFFLGGAEEQHTGELGILEKVSEIANGEHQTTNSNGHVPQLVWHHKFTNSTSAVQKASLCTPAPTKGSRVLYILVFHKLRPITELRSGEDLFNVWHQCILCHLTLWKEGVHHRNVSPGNLMWYWKDGKRIGVFNDYDLSSLVDEPGPRGNERTGTVPFMALDLLTAKARRDEVKRLYRHDLESFIWVFAWISLRYENGALLPAEIAPLG
;
A
#
# COMPACT_ATOMS: atom_id res chain seq x y z
N MET A 1 -3.85 12.08 39.24
CA MET A 1 -4.50 12.72 38.08
C MET A 1 -3.40 13.41 37.28
N MET A 2 -2.73 12.65 36.42
CA MET A 2 -1.67 13.15 35.54
C MET A 2 -2.34 13.54 34.23
N LYS A 3 -2.24 14.81 33.85
CA LYS A 3 -2.60 15.27 32.50
C LYS A 3 -1.42 14.89 31.60
N GLU A 4 -1.66 14.05 30.60
CA GLU A 4 -0.72 13.89 29.49
C GLU A 4 -0.97 15.03 28.48
N GLU A 5 0.11 15.73 28.15
CA GLU A 5 0.18 16.73 27.07
C GLU A 5 0.09 16.07 25.69
N PRO A 6 -0.31 16.81 24.63
CA PRO A 6 -0.39 16.28 23.28
C PRO A 6 1.02 16.01 22.75
N GLN A 7 1.27 14.78 22.27
CA GLN A 7 2.53 14.46 21.60
C GLN A 7 2.56 15.08 20.21
N ASP A 8 3.65 15.82 19.94
CA ASP A 8 3.99 16.42 18.66
C ASP A 8 3.83 15.45 17.49
N GLY A 9 3.28 15.97 16.39
CA GLY A 9 2.96 15.22 15.18
C GLY A 9 4.23 14.76 14.47
N ASP A 10 4.59 13.50 14.68
CA ASP A 10 5.59 12.81 13.87
C ASP A 10 5.04 12.58 12.45
N PHE A 11 5.84 12.93 11.44
CA PHE A 11 5.56 12.69 10.03
C PHE A 11 6.48 11.60 9.47
N PHE A 12 6.03 10.86 8.44
CA PHE A 12 6.87 9.88 7.72
C PHE A 12 7.04 10.24 6.23
N LEU A 13 8.19 9.84 5.66
CA LEU A 13 8.60 10.09 4.27
C LEU A 13 8.36 8.87 3.38
N GLY A 14 7.62 9.04 2.28
CA GLY A 14 7.49 8.05 1.19
C GLY A 14 8.25 8.48 -0.06
N GLY A 15 8.64 7.54 -0.93
CA GLY A 15 9.35 7.80 -2.18
C GLY A 15 8.67 7.13 -3.38
N ALA A 16 8.34 7.93 -4.40
CA ALA A 16 7.44 7.54 -5.49
C ALA A 16 8.12 7.18 -6.81
N GLU A 17 7.50 6.30 -7.61
CA GLU A 17 7.85 6.03 -9.01
C GLU A 17 6.74 6.53 -9.98
N GLU A 18 7.11 7.02 -11.16
CA GLU A 18 6.13 7.44 -12.19
C GLU A 18 6.01 6.37 -13.28
N GLN A 19 4.86 5.71 -13.34
CA GLN A 19 4.21 5.31 -14.60
C GLN A 19 2.96 6.17 -14.79
N HIS A 20 2.40 6.20 -16.00
CA HIS A 20 1.29 7.08 -16.43
C HIS A 20 0.21 7.27 -15.33
N THR A 21 -0.14 8.53 -15.05
CA THR A 21 -0.61 9.08 -13.75
C THR A 21 0.37 8.83 -12.60
N GLY A 22 1.26 9.79 -12.33
CA GLY A 22 2.18 9.71 -11.19
C GLY A 22 1.45 9.52 -9.86
N GLU A 23 2.08 8.86 -8.89
CA GLU A 23 1.51 8.47 -7.58
C GLU A 23 0.63 9.56 -6.96
N LEU A 24 1.06 10.82 -7.04
CA LEU A 24 0.31 11.97 -6.52
C LEU A 24 -1.11 12.08 -7.11
N GLY A 25 -1.28 11.90 -8.42
CA GLY A 25 -2.60 11.95 -9.06
C GLY A 25 -3.48 10.77 -8.65
N ILE A 26 -2.88 9.60 -8.39
CA ILE A 26 -3.60 8.46 -7.82
C ILE A 26 -4.02 8.78 -6.38
N LEU A 27 -3.13 9.33 -5.55
CA LEU A 27 -3.42 9.71 -4.17
C LEU A 27 -4.52 10.78 -4.06
N GLU A 28 -4.52 11.76 -4.96
CA GLU A 28 -5.60 12.74 -5.09
C GLU A 28 -6.93 12.04 -5.37
N LYS A 29 -6.96 11.14 -6.36
CA LYS A 29 -8.16 10.38 -6.71
C LYS A 29 -8.65 9.49 -5.57
N VAL A 30 -7.73 8.82 -4.88
CA VAL A 30 -8.00 7.99 -3.69
C VAL A 30 -8.63 8.84 -2.59
N SER A 31 -8.07 10.02 -2.32
CA SER A 31 -8.59 10.96 -1.33
C SER A 31 -10.00 11.45 -1.70
N GLU A 32 -10.23 11.79 -2.97
CA GLU A 32 -11.57 12.17 -3.45
C GLU A 32 -12.60 11.06 -3.20
N ILE A 33 -12.27 9.82 -3.57
CA ILE A 33 -13.16 8.67 -3.38
C ILE A 33 -13.43 8.42 -1.89
N ALA A 34 -12.37 8.43 -1.07
CA ALA A 34 -12.46 8.16 0.35
C ALA A 34 -13.19 9.24 1.16
N ASN A 35 -13.30 10.46 0.63
CA ASN A 35 -14.00 11.58 1.26
C ASN A 35 -15.35 11.91 0.60
N GLY A 36 -15.72 11.26 -0.50
CA GLY A 36 -16.94 11.54 -1.25
C GLY A 36 -18.24 11.11 -0.54
N GLU A 37 -19.38 11.67 -0.91
CA GLU A 37 -20.68 11.41 -0.27
C GLU A 37 -21.36 10.10 -0.74
N HIS A 38 -20.93 9.54 -1.88
CA HIS A 38 -21.55 8.36 -2.52
C HIS A 38 -20.94 7.01 -2.10
N GLN A 39 -20.32 6.94 -0.93
CA GLN A 39 -19.66 5.70 -0.50
C GLN A 39 -20.68 4.65 -0.06
N THR A 40 -20.51 3.41 -0.52
CA THR A 40 -21.28 2.27 0.02
C THR A 40 -20.86 1.86 1.44
N THR A 41 -19.71 2.34 1.92
CA THR A 41 -19.12 2.09 3.24
C THR A 41 -18.42 3.39 3.70
N ASN A 42 -18.40 3.71 4.99
CA ASN A 42 -17.69 4.90 5.49
C ASN A 42 -16.16 4.66 5.40
N SER A 43 -15.57 4.93 4.24
CA SER A 43 -14.13 4.79 3.96
C SER A 43 -13.30 6.02 4.37
N ASN A 44 -13.97 7.05 4.93
CA ASN A 44 -13.30 8.24 5.46
C ASN A 44 -12.32 7.86 6.59
N GLY A 45 -11.06 8.25 6.41
CA GLY A 45 -9.97 7.94 7.33
C GLY A 45 -9.31 6.58 7.11
N HIS A 46 -9.71 5.80 6.11
CA HIS A 46 -9.12 4.49 5.80
C HIS A 46 -8.05 4.53 4.69
N VAL A 47 -7.68 5.74 4.23
CA VAL A 47 -6.62 6.01 3.26
C VAL A 47 -5.56 6.94 3.88
N PRO A 48 -4.30 6.93 3.41
CA PRO A 48 -3.26 7.80 3.93
C PRO A 48 -3.59 9.28 3.68
N GLN A 49 -3.44 10.10 4.72
CA GLN A 49 -3.69 11.54 4.62
C GLN A 49 -2.41 12.26 4.24
N LEU A 50 -2.32 12.66 2.97
CA LEU A 50 -1.21 13.47 2.45
C LEU A 50 -1.32 14.89 3.01
N VAL A 51 -0.31 15.30 3.77
CA VAL A 51 -0.23 16.62 4.40
C VAL A 51 0.55 17.60 3.51
N TRP A 52 1.61 17.11 2.89
CA TRP A 52 2.47 17.92 2.05
C TRP A 52 3.21 17.08 1.03
N HIS A 53 3.53 17.67 -0.12
CA HIS A 53 4.37 17.04 -1.12
C HIS A 53 5.30 18.05 -1.81
N HIS A 54 6.40 17.55 -2.33
CA HIS A 54 7.30 18.30 -3.20
C HIS A 54 7.76 17.46 -4.38
N LYS A 55 7.61 18.03 -5.57
CA LYS A 55 8.04 17.43 -6.84
C LYS A 55 9.39 18.01 -7.23
N PHE A 56 10.39 17.16 -7.40
CA PHE A 56 11.69 17.59 -7.95
C PHE A 56 11.58 17.74 -9.47
N THR A 57 12.18 18.79 -10.03
CA THR A 57 12.15 19.06 -11.47
C THR A 57 13.19 18.25 -12.25
N ASN A 58 14.22 17.77 -11.56
CA ASN A 58 15.26 16.94 -12.16
C ASN A 58 14.82 15.48 -12.18
N SER A 59 14.95 14.84 -13.33
CA SER A 59 14.68 13.40 -13.41
C SER A 59 15.64 12.62 -12.51
N THR A 60 15.20 11.53 -11.89
CA THR A 60 16.04 10.64 -11.08
C THR A 60 17.17 10.06 -11.92
N SER A 61 16.99 9.95 -13.25
CA SER A 61 18.03 9.61 -14.20
C SER A 61 19.10 10.71 -14.35
N ALA A 62 18.74 12.00 -14.25
CA ALA A 62 19.71 13.09 -14.18
C ALA A 62 20.49 13.08 -12.84
N VAL A 63 19.83 12.78 -11.73
CA VAL A 63 20.48 12.64 -10.41
C VAL A 63 21.38 11.39 -10.36
N GLN A 64 20.93 10.23 -10.86
CA GLN A 64 21.77 9.03 -10.98
C GLN A 64 22.96 9.26 -11.92
N LYS A 65 22.77 9.96 -13.04
CA LYS A 65 23.87 10.30 -13.95
C LYS A 65 24.89 11.23 -13.29
N ALA A 66 24.43 12.22 -12.51
CA ALA A 66 25.29 13.15 -11.79
C ALA A 66 26.01 12.50 -10.60
N SER A 67 25.38 11.54 -9.91
CA SER A 67 25.89 10.95 -8.66
C SER A 67 26.56 9.58 -8.80
N LEU A 68 26.19 8.77 -9.80
CA LEU A 68 26.62 7.37 -9.95
C LEU A 68 27.38 7.08 -11.25
N CYS A 69 27.55 8.06 -12.14
CA CYS A 69 28.25 7.92 -13.43
C CYS A 69 27.77 6.74 -14.30
N THR A 70 26.51 6.32 -14.18
CA THR A 70 25.93 5.25 -15.01
C THR A 70 25.27 5.82 -16.28
N PRO A 71 25.32 5.09 -17.41
CA PRO A 71 24.61 5.49 -18.62
C PRO A 71 23.09 5.47 -18.36
N ALA A 72 22.41 6.53 -18.79
CA ALA A 72 20.98 6.71 -18.54
C ALA A 72 20.14 5.62 -19.24
N PRO A 73 19.11 5.05 -18.57
CA PRO A 73 18.20 4.12 -19.21
C PRO A 73 17.41 4.80 -20.34
N THR A 74 17.19 4.07 -21.43
CA THR A 74 16.60 4.57 -22.69
C THR A 74 15.07 4.74 -22.66
N LYS A 75 14.40 4.51 -21.53
CA LYS A 75 12.96 4.75 -21.37
C LYS A 75 12.55 4.93 -19.91
N GLY A 76 11.74 5.95 -19.63
CA GLY A 76 11.20 6.28 -18.31
C GLY A 76 11.85 7.53 -17.71
N SER A 77 11.15 8.67 -17.75
CA SER A 77 11.52 9.86 -16.96
C SER A 77 11.02 9.64 -15.54
N ARG A 78 11.91 9.34 -14.61
CA ARG A 78 11.56 9.21 -13.19
C ARG A 78 11.57 10.59 -12.56
N VAL A 79 10.50 10.99 -11.87
CA VAL A 79 10.49 12.22 -11.09
C VAL A 79 10.45 11.84 -9.61
N LEU A 80 11.36 12.41 -8.82
CA LEU A 80 11.36 12.22 -7.38
C LEU A 80 10.26 13.08 -6.75
N TYR A 81 9.50 12.48 -5.82
CA TYR A 81 8.59 13.17 -4.93
C TYR A 81 9.05 12.97 -3.49
N ILE A 82 8.91 14.00 -2.65
CA ILE A 82 8.81 13.85 -1.20
C ILE A 82 7.33 13.92 -0.87
N LEU A 83 6.80 12.88 -0.25
CA LEU A 83 5.44 12.84 0.29
C LEU A 83 5.49 12.78 1.81
N VAL A 84 4.65 13.59 2.46
CA VAL A 84 4.56 13.71 3.91
C VAL A 84 3.15 13.34 4.34
N PHE A 85 3.05 12.27 5.13
CA PHE A 85 1.78 11.75 5.65
C PHE A 85 1.72 11.81 7.17
N HIS A 86 0.50 11.77 7.72
CA HIS A 86 0.32 11.50 9.15
C HIS A 86 0.95 10.16 9.55
N LYS A 87 1.55 10.11 10.74
CA LYS A 87 2.14 8.88 11.27
C LYS A 87 1.11 7.77 11.43
N LEU A 88 1.43 6.64 10.82
CA LEU A 88 0.69 5.39 10.92
C LEU A 88 1.53 4.33 11.63
N ARG A 89 0.85 3.31 12.15
CA ARG A 89 1.45 2.15 12.80
C ARG A 89 1.18 0.91 11.95
N PRO A 90 2.14 0.02 11.74
CA PRO A 90 1.90 -1.20 10.98
C PRO A 90 0.93 -2.11 11.71
N ILE A 91 0.08 -2.82 10.94
CA ILE A 91 -0.90 -3.77 11.48
C ILE A 91 -0.24 -4.86 12.32
N THR A 92 1.03 -5.17 12.05
CA THR A 92 1.81 -6.18 12.77
C THR A 92 2.03 -5.84 14.23
N GLU A 93 1.90 -4.58 14.65
CA GLU A 93 2.03 -4.16 16.06
C GLU A 93 0.77 -4.44 16.91
N LEU A 94 -0.34 -4.83 16.29
CA LEU A 94 -1.57 -5.17 17.00
C LEU A 94 -1.40 -6.47 17.79
N ARG A 95 -1.76 -6.43 19.08
CA ARG A 95 -1.59 -7.56 20.00
C ARG A 95 -2.87 -8.36 20.25
N SER A 96 -4.03 -7.76 19.99
CA SER A 96 -5.32 -8.44 20.09
C SER A 96 -5.71 -9.01 18.73
N GLY A 97 -6.14 -10.27 18.70
CA GLY A 97 -6.71 -10.88 17.49
C GLY A 97 -7.97 -10.15 17.00
N GLU A 98 -8.76 -9.59 17.93
CA GLU A 98 -9.93 -8.77 17.60
C GLU A 98 -9.51 -7.47 16.91
N ASP A 99 -8.50 -6.78 17.44
CA ASP A 99 -7.98 -5.55 16.82
C ASP A 99 -7.39 -5.84 15.44
N LEU A 100 -6.61 -6.92 15.31
CA LEU A 100 -6.04 -7.37 14.05
C LEU A 100 -7.12 -7.62 13.00
N PHE A 101 -8.15 -8.39 13.36
CA PHE A 101 -9.27 -8.67 12.46
C PHE A 101 -10.02 -7.40 12.07
N ASN A 102 -10.31 -6.52 13.04
CA ASN A 102 -11.05 -5.28 12.80
C ASN A 102 -10.29 -4.34 11.86
N VAL A 103 -8.98 -4.15 12.05
CA VAL A 103 -8.15 -3.30 11.18
C VAL A 103 -7.99 -3.92 9.79
N TRP A 104 -7.74 -5.23 9.71
CA TRP A 104 -7.66 -5.96 8.44
C TRP A 104 -8.96 -5.84 7.63
N HIS A 105 -10.11 -6.01 8.29
CA HIS A 105 -11.41 -5.89 7.66
C HIS A 105 -11.69 -4.47 7.17
N GLN A 106 -11.33 -3.44 7.94
CA GLN A 106 -11.41 -2.04 7.51
C GLN A 106 -10.59 -1.78 6.23
N CYS A 107 -9.37 -2.33 6.14
CA CYS A 107 -8.55 -2.22 4.93
C CYS A 107 -9.20 -2.87 3.71
N ILE A 108 -9.84 -4.03 3.88
CA ILE A 108 -10.60 -4.69 2.80
C ILE A 108 -11.78 -3.83 2.35
N LEU A 109 -12.53 -3.25 3.28
CA LEU A 109 -13.68 -2.40 2.93
C LEU A 109 -13.25 -1.15 2.18
N CYS A 110 -12.14 -0.52 2.60
CA CYS A 110 -11.53 0.60 1.87
C CYS A 110 -11.11 0.17 0.46
N HIS A 111 -10.37 -0.93 0.34
CA HIS A 111 -9.94 -1.46 -0.95
C HIS A 111 -11.11 -1.80 -1.87
N LEU A 112 -12.19 -2.39 -1.35
CA LEU A 112 -13.40 -2.70 -2.13
C LEU A 112 -14.05 -1.44 -2.69
N THR A 113 -14.15 -0.38 -1.88
CA THR A 113 -14.70 0.91 -2.31
C THR A 113 -13.84 1.50 -3.43
N LEU A 114 -12.52 1.56 -3.24
CA LEU A 114 -11.58 2.04 -4.26
C LEU A 114 -11.66 1.23 -5.55
N TRP A 115 -11.71 -0.10 -5.44
CA TRP A 115 -11.79 -0.99 -6.61
C TRP A 115 -13.06 -0.77 -7.43
N LYS A 116 -14.21 -0.56 -6.77
CA LYS A 116 -15.47 -0.27 -7.45
C LYS A 116 -15.44 1.06 -8.21
N GLU A 117 -14.70 2.03 -7.69
CA GLU A 117 -14.46 3.34 -8.30
C GLU A 117 -13.29 3.33 -9.30
N GLY A 118 -12.78 2.14 -9.66
CA GLY A 118 -11.77 1.96 -10.70
C GLY A 118 -10.33 2.18 -10.26
N VAL A 119 -10.06 2.30 -8.96
CA VAL A 119 -8.70 2.36 -8.40
C VAL A 119 -8.26 0.96 -7.97
N HIS A 120 -7.29 0.39 -8.67
CA HIS A 120 -6.74 -0.93 -8.36
C HIS A 120 -5.40 -0.78 -7.63
N HIS A 121 -5.31 -1.26 -6.38
CA HIS A 121 -4.12 -1.04 -5.52
C HIS A 121 -2.89 -1.87 -5.92
N ARG A 122 -3.10 -3.13 -6.31
CA ARG A 122 -2.08 -4.10 -6.76
C ARG A 122 -0.99 -4.53 -5.77
N ASN A 123 -0.77 -3.80 -4.69
CA ASN A 123 0.26 -4.10 -3.68
C ASN A 123 -0.28 -4.40 -2.27
N VAL A 124 -1.08 -5.47 -2.13
CA VAL A 124 -1.52 -5.94 -0.80
C VAL A 124 -0.34 -6.63 -0.10
N SER A 125 0.08 -6.09 1.04
CA SER A 125 1.19 -6.63 1.85
C SER A 125 1.03 -6.24 3.33
N PRO A 126 1.68 -6.94 4.28
CA PRO A 126 1.59 -6.58 5.70
C PRO A 126 2.10 -5.15 5.99
N GLY A 127 3.10 -4.68 5.24
CA GLY A 127 3.66 -3.34 5.40
C GLY A 127 2.73 -2.21 4.95
N ASN A 128 1.73 -2.55 4.14
CA ASN A 128 0.79 -1.59 3.56
C ASN A 128 -0.54 -1.55 4.32
N LEU A 129 -0.78 -2.52 5.20
CA LEU A 129 -1.89 -2.51 6.13
C LEU A 129 -1.42 -1.79 7.39
N MET A 130 -2.01 -0.63 7.65
CA MET A 130 -1.61 0.29 8.69
C MET A 130 -2.81 0.61 9.60
N TRP A 131 -2.55 1.30 10.72
CA TRP A 131 -3.60 1.82 11.59
C TRP A 131 -3.15 3.07 12.36
N TYR A 132 -4.12 3.79 12.90
CA TYR A 132 -3.90 4.86 13.88
C TYR A 132 -5.04 4.89 14.90
N TRP A 133 -4.84 5.65 15.99
CA TRP A 133 -5.85 5.82 17.04
C TRP A 133 -6.66 7.09 16.82
N LYS A 134 -7.98 6.99 16.85
CA LYS A 134 -8.89 8.13 16.76
C LYS A 134 -10.16 7.86 17.55
N ASP A 135 -10.56 8.81 18.40
CA ASP A 135 -11.84 8.77 19.14
C ASP A 135 -12.07 7.44 19.91
N GLY A 136 -11.00 6.89 20.52
CA GLY A 136 -11.07 5.65 21.28
C GLY A 136 -11.12 4.37 20.43
N LYS A 137 -10.90 4.46 19.12
CA LYS A 137 -10.95 3.34 18.18
C LYS A 137 -9.68 3.24 17.34
N ARG A 138 -9.35 2.01 16.93
CA ARG A 138 -8.32 1.74 15.92
C ARG A 138 -8.92 1.87 14.53
N ILE A 139 -8.37 2.78 13.75
CA ILE A 139 -8.76 3.03 12.37
C ILE A 139 -7.71 2.41 11.46
N GLY A 140 -8.10 1.41 10.67
CA GLY A 140 -7.24 0.76 9.68
C GLY A 140 -7.08 1.62 8.44
N VAL A 141 -5.86 1.66 7.90
CA VAL A 141 -5.51 2.45 6.72
C VAL A 141 -4.83 1.55 5.71
N PHE A 142 -5.30 1.56 4.47
CA PHE A 142 -4.62 0.86 3.37
C PHE A 142 -3.71 1.85 2.62
N ASN A 143 -2.41 1.65 2.77
CA ASN A 143 -1.35 2.58 2.37
C ASN A 143 -0.56 2.09 1.14
N ASP A 144 0.30 2.95 0.59
CA ASP A 144 1.25 2.66 -0.50
C ASP A 144 0.58 2.42 -1.86
N TYR A 145 0.33 3.53 -2.57
CA TYR A 145 -0.36 3.56 -3.86
C TYR A 145 0.60 3.62 -5.06
N ASP A 146 1.90 3.47 -4.86
CA ASP A 146 2.92 3.58 -5.93
C ASP A 146 2.70 2.61 -7.10
N LEU A 147 2.17 1.43 -6.81
CA LEU A 147 1.89 0.39 -7.82
C LEU A 147 0.43 0.38 -8.29
N SER A 148 -0.36 1.37 -7.85
CA SER A 148 -1.77 1.43 -8.20
C SER A 148 -1.99 1.82 -9.65
N SER A 149 -3.19 1.53 -10.15
CA SER A 149 -3.58 1.90 -11.51
C SER A 149 -5.06 2.27 -11.57
N LEU A 150 -5.42 3.22 -12.42
CA LEU A 150 -6.81 3.49 -12.77
C LEU A 150 -7.29 2.51 -13.85
N VAL A 151 -8.57 2.14 -13.81
CA VAL A 151 -9.18 1.22 -14.79
C VAL A 151 -9.20 1.78 -16.22
N ASP A 152 -9.27 3.10 -16.35
CA ASP A 152 -9.33 3.81 -17.64
C ASP A 152 -7.94 4.15 -18.21
N GLU A 153 -6.89 3.96 -17.42
CA GLU A 153 -5.51 4.07 -17.89
C GLU A 153 -5.07 2.71 -18.47
N PRO A 154 -4.21 2.69 -19.51
CA PRO A 154 -3.48 1.47 -19.85
C PRO A 154 -2.57 1.15 -18.68
N GLY A 155 -3.06 0.37 -17.72
CA GLY A 155 -2.32 0.00 -16.52
C GLY A 155 -1.01 -0.71 -16.89
N PRO A 156 -0.12 -0.93 -15.90
CA PRO A 156 1.15 -1.64 -16.11
C PRO A 156 0.92 -2.87 -17.00
N ARG A 157 1.60 -2.92 -18.14
CA ARG A 157 1.54 -4.07 -19.07
C ARG A 157 1.90 -5.28 -18.23
N GLY A 158 1.03 -6.29 -18.18
CA GLY A 158 1.02 -7.34 -17.13
C GLY A 158 2.29 -8.22 -17.05
N ASN A 159 3.29 -7.96 -17.88
CA ASN A 159 4.65 -8.48 -17.75
C ASN A 159 5.36 -7.91 -16.50
N GLU A 160 4.90 -6.79 -15.95
CA GLU A 160 5.41 -6.26 -14.70
C GLU A 160 4.75 -7.02 -13.54
N ARG A 161 5.51 -7.90 -12.89
CA ARG A 161 5.15 -8.49 -11.58
C ARG A 161 5.10 -7.39 -10.52
N THR A 162 4.14 -6.48 -10.62
CA THR A 162 3.90 -5.43 -9.64
C THR A 162 3.21 -6.04 -8.44
N GLY A 163 3.73 -5.77 -7.24
CA GLY A 163 3.17 -6.23 -5.98
C GLY A 163 4.12 -7.16 -5.21
N THR A 164 3.74 -7.47 -3.98
CA THR A 164 4.60 -8.25 -3.08
C THR A 164 4.44 -9.75 -3.35
N VAL A 165 5.42 -10.35 -4.06
CA VAL A 165 5.37 -11.73 -4.59
C VAL A 165 4.88 -12.78 -3.57
N PRO A 166 5.35 -12.81 -2.30
CA PRO A 166 4.85 -13.78 -1.32
C PRO A 166 3.34 -13.74 -1.04
N PHE A 167 2.68 -12.60 -1.24
CA PHE A 167 1.26 -12.43 -0.98
C PHE A 167 0.42 -12.38 -2.26
N MET A 168 1.05 -12.50 -3.42
CA MET A 168 0.36 -12.44 -4.70
C MET A 168 -0.50 -13.69 -4.92
N ALA A 169 -1.71 -13.49 -5.46
CA ALA A 169 -2.60 -14.59 -5.82
C ALA A 169 -1.94 -15.61 -6.75
N LEU A 170 -2.22 -16.90 -6.53
CA LEU A 170 -1.57 -18.00 -7.26
C LEU A 170 -1.73 -17.90 -8.78
N ASP A 171 -2.91 -17.50 -9.25
CA ASP A 171 -3.19 -17.32 -10.68
C ASP A 171 -2.26 -16.30 -11.34
N LEU A 172 -1.84 -15.27 -10.60
CA LEU A 172 -0.95 -14.21 -11.06
C LEU A 172 0.53 -14.65 -11.07
N LEU A 173 0.87 -15.77 -10.43
CA LEU A 173 2.23 -16.34 -10.45
C LEU A 173 2.49 -17.25 -11.67
N THR A 174 1.46 -17.53 -12.45
CA THR A 174 1.52 -18.47 -13.59
C THR A 174 2.30 -17.93 -14.80
N ALA A 175 2.72 -18.82 -15.70
CA ALA A 175 3.32 -18.43 -16.98
C ALA A 175 2.35 -17.64 -17.88
N LYS A 176 1.05 -17.92 -17.78
CA LYS A 176 -0.01 -17.18 -18.50
C LYS A 176 -0.11 -15.74 -18.01
N ALA A 177 -0.06 -15.53 -16.70
CA ALA A 177 -0.06 -14.19 -16.13
C ALA A 177 1.15 -13.36 -16.60
N ARG A 178 2.33 -13.98 -16.73
CA ARG A 178 3.53 -13.35 -17.30
C ARG A 178 3.45 -12.99 -18.79
N ARG A 179 2.40 -13.42 -19.49
CA ARG A 179 2.14 -13.12 -20.91
C ARG A 179 0.89 -12.24 -21.08
N ASP A 180 0.42 -11.63 -20.00
CA ASP A 180 -0.79 -10.79 -19.96
C ASP A 180 -2.09 -11.53 -20.29
N GLU A 181 -2.07 -12.86 -20.20
CA GLU A 181 -3.22 -13.70 -20.54
C GLU A 181 -4.18 -13.87 -19.35
N VAL A 182 -3.80 -13.40 -18.16
CA VAL A 182 -4.64 -13.46 -16.95
C VAL A 182 -5.07 -12.05 -16.60
N LYS A 183 -6.37 -11.78 -16.76
CA LYS A 183 -6.96 -10.53 -16.28
C LYS A 183 -6.96 -10.52 -14.76
N ARG A 184 -6.40 -9.45 -14.17
CA ARG A 184 -6.47 -9.20 -12.73
C ARG A 184 -7.90 -8.86 -12.32
N LEU A 185 -8.40 -9.55 -11.30
CA LEU A 185 -9.75 -9.42 -10.76
C LEU A 185 -9.68 -9.14 -9.26
N TYR A 186 -10.75 -8.57 -8.69
CA TYR A 186 -10.81 -8.29 -7.24
C TYR A 186 -10.51 -9.52 -6.36
N ARG A 187 -10.91 -10.73 -6.81
CA ARG A 187 -10.62 -11.97 -6.09
C ARG A 187 -9.13 -12.22 -5.87
N HIS A 188 -8.26 -11.71 -6.75
CA HIS A 188 -6.82 -11.86 -6.61
C HIS A 188 -6.27 -10.98 -5.48
N ASP A 189 -6.79 -9.76 -5.33
CA ASP A 189 -6.45 -8.92 -4.17
C ASP A 189 -7.03 -9.49 -2.88
N LEU A 190 -8.26 -10.00 -2.92
CA LEU A 190 -8.87 -10.65 -1.75
C LEU A 190 -8.08 -11.87 -1.28
N GLU A 191 -7.60 -12.71 -2.23
CA GLU A 191 -6.69 -13.82 -1.92
C GLU A 191 -5.41 -13.31 -1.25
N SER A 192 -4.87 -12.18 -1.73
CA SER A 192 -3.69 -11.54 -1.14
C SER A 192 -3.95 -11.08 0.31
N PHE A 193 -5.12 -10.50 0.60
CA PHE A 193 -5.52 -10.15 1.97
C PHE A 193 -5.60 -11.36 2.89
N ILE A 194 -6.06 -12.51 2.39
CA ILE A 194 -6.10 -13.77 3.14
C ILE A 194 -4.67 -14.26 3.45
N TRP A 195 -3.77 -14.24 2.46
CA TRP A 195 -2.37 -14.59 2.67
C TRP A 195 -1.68 -13.69 3.69
N VAL A 196 -1.94 -12.37 3.65
CA VAL A 196 -1.42 -11.42 4.63
C VAL A 196 -1.94 -11.71 6.04
N PHE A 197 -3.25 -11.95 6.20
CA PHE A 197 -3.85 -12.25 7.51
C PHE A 197 -3.29 -13.53 8.11
N ALA A 198 -3.18 -14.59 7.31
CA ALA A 198 -2.60 -15.86 7.73
C ALA A 198 -1.12 -15.68 8.12
N TRP A 199 -0.35 -14.96 7.31
CA TRP A 199 1.06 -14.68 7.59
C TRP A 199 1.25 -13.93 8.91
N ILE A 200 0.51 -12.85 9.13
CA ILE A 200 0.61 -12.08 10.39
C ILE A 200 0.25 -12.97 11.57
N SER A 201 -0.86 -13.70 11.48
CA SER A 201 -1.35 -14.56 12.56
C SER A 201 -0.39 -15.69 12.93
N LEU A 202 0.40 -16.18 11.97
CA LEU A 202 1.33 -17.29 12.17
C LEU A 202 2.77 -16.85 12.47
N ARG A 203 3.15 -15.64 12.05
CA ARG A 203 4.53 -15.16 12.09
C ARG A 203 4.75 -14.01 13.03
N TYR A 204 3.72 -13.40 13.59
CA TYR A 204 3.88 -12.33 14.56
C TYR A 204 3.29 -12.71 15.91
N GLU A 205 4.06 -12.45 16.96
CA GLU A 205 3.61 -12.56 18.33
C GLU A 205 3.97 -11.28 19.07
N ASN A 206 2.99 -10.66 19.75
CA ASN A 206 3.15 -9.43 20.53
C ASN A 206 3.79 -8.24 19.77
N GLY A 207 3.68 -8.20 18.44
CA GLY A 207 4.29 -7.17 17.60
C GLY A 207 5.65 -7.52 17.02
N ALA A 208 6.18 -8.71 17.33
CA ALA A 208 7.49 -9.15 16.88
C ALA A 208 7.38 -10.30 15.88
N LEU A 209 8.21 -10.26 14.83
CA LEU A 209 8.34 -11.36 13.88
C LEU A 209 9.00 -12.55 14.56
N LEU A 210 8.33 -13.69 14.53
CA LEU A 210 8.83 -14.96 15.04
C LEU A 210 10.03 -15.41 14.20
N PRO A 211 11.12 -15.90 14.85
CA PRO A 211 12.23 -16.51 14.16
C PRO A 211 11.72 -17.56 13.17
N ALA A 212 12.35 -17.66 12.00
CA ALA A 212 12.14 -18.84 11.19
C ALA A 212 12.66 -20.03 12.00
N GLU A 213 11.79 -20.92 12.45
CA GLU A 213 12.23 -22.22 12.96
C GLU A 213 13.08 -22.86 11.86
N ILE A 214 14.37 -23.10 12.16
CA ILE A 214 15.11 -24.15 11.47
C ILE A 214 14.44 -25.43 11.95
N ALA A 215 13.44 -25.91 11.22
CA ALA A 215 12.87 -27.22 11.49
C ALA A 215 14.06 -28.22 11.49
N PRO A 216 14.28 -28.99 12.56
CA PRO A 216 15.18 -30.11 12.46
C PRO A 216 14.58 -31.03 11.41
N LEU A 217 15.37 -31.37 10.39
CA LEU A 217 15.07 -32.48 9.50
C LEU A 217 14.90 -33.73 10.38
N GLY A 218 13.66 -34.13 10.62
CA GLY A 218 13.28 -35.38 11.29
C GLY A 218 12.58 -36.29 10.31
#